data_AF-A0A8X8DB40-F1
#
_entry.id   AF-A0A8X8DB40-F1
#
_cell.length_a   1.000
_cell.length_b   1.000
_cell.length_c   1.000
_cell.angle_alpha   90.00
_cell.angle_beta   90.00
_cell.angle_gamma   90.00
#
_symmetry.space_group_name_H-M   'P 1'
#
loop_
_entity.id
_entity.type
_entity.pdbx_description
1 polymer ?
#
loop_
_entity_poly.entity_id
_entity_poly.type
_entity_poly.pdbx_seq_one_letter_code
_entity_poly.pdbx_strand_id
1 'polypeptide(L)'
;MDGVFDDEVDQTVTIDEYLKNVEAEELGFVNMKEGHFVEMNALYLVKWDWILETVGRKLNADLVLGGDEGNECTYNMGYMKRQAIFSCLSCTPDGNAGVCTACSLSCHDGHEIVELWTKRNFRCDCGNSKFGEFVCKLFPKKDVENAENSYNHNFKGLYCSCDRPYPDPDVEAQEEMIQCIMCEDWFHDEHLGLESSNEIPRDEEGEPLYEDFICKTCSTVCSFLTLYPKTIRAAGGKGDATYSNAKDKDVLEDVPTACGSGKLENDICANNSSEKDNATAGKASAVGESSWKNSGSNDSNQCTKDTNLHTTCVLGVDVEVTSPVSEGKPLFLSKNWRDILCRCEKCLDMYNQKHINYLLDREDTIVEYEKMAKQKREEKLQQQEGAELSFFNKLGHIEKVEILNGIADFKDEFRSFLESFDKSKTITSSDVHQIFENLAKKRRRMQ
;
A
#
# COMPACT_ATOMS: atom_id res chain seq x y z
N MET A 1 -29.81 -38.62 -18.43
CA MET A 1 -28.92 -37.74 -19.22
C MET A 1 -28.69 -36.58 -18.31
N ASP A 2 -27.77 -36.79 -17.38
CA ASP A 2 -27.68 -36.03 -16.15
C ASP A 2 -26.42 -35.18 -16.28
N GLY A 3 -26.60 -33.86 -16.28
CA GLY A 3 -25.54 -32.88 -16.36
C GLY A 3 -25.60 -32.03 -15.10
N VAL A 4 -24.80 -32.43 -14.11
CA VAL A 4 -24.52 -31.60 -12.93
C VAL A 4 -23.61 -30.47 -13.38
N PHE A 5 -24.03 -29.23 -13.14
CA PHE A 5 -23.11 -28.11 -13.02
C PHE A 5 -22.74 -28.05 -11.53
N ASP A 6 -21.48 -28.32 -11.21
CA ASP A 6 -20.94 -27.99 -9.90
C ASP A 6 -20.67 -26.48 -9.87
N ASP A 7 -21.30 -25.78 -8.94
CA ASP A 7 -20.94 -24.40 -8.62
C ASP A 7 -19.62 -24.43 -7.84
N GLU A 8 -18.53 -23.96 -8.44
CA GLU A 8 -17.27 -23.73 -7.72
C GLU A 8 -17.48 -22.61 -6.69
N VAL A 9 -17.57 -23.01 -5.42
CA VAL A 9 -17.59 -22.08 -4.28
C VAL A 9 -16.18 -21.55 -4.08
N ASP A 10 -15.93 -20.30 -4.52
CA ASP A 10 -14.70 -19.57 -4.19
C ASP A 10 -14.54 -19.51 -2.66
N GLN A 11 -13.52 -20.22 -2.15
CA GLN A 11 -13.19 -20.21 -0.73
C GLN A 11 -12.45 -18.92 -0.39
N THR A 12 -13.02 -18.11 0.50
CA THR A 12 -12.38 -16.91 1.03
C THR A 12 -11.33 -17.29 2.06
N VAL A 13 -10.06 -17.26 1.65
CA VAL A 13 -8.88 -17.49 2.48
C VAL A 13 -8.63 -16.27 3.38
N THR A 14 -8.36 -16.46 4.67
CA THR A 14 -8.04 -15.35 5.61
C THR A 14 -6.63 -14.79 5.34
N ILE A 15 -6.25 -13.62 5.90
CA ILE A 15 -4.87 -13.10 5.74
C ILE A 15 -3.85 -14.10 6.32
N ASP A 16 -4.16 -14.67 7.48
CA ASP A 16 -3.32 -15.62 8.18
C ASP A 16 -3.24 -16.99 7.48
N GLU A 17 -4.29 -17.37 6.76
CA GLU A 17 -4.32 -18.56 5.90
C GLU A 17 -3.71 -18.28 4.52
N TYR A 18 -3.74 -17.04 4.03
CA TYR A 18 -3.04 -16.58 2.82
C TYR A 18 -1.53 -16.53 3.07
N LEU A 19 -1.11 -16.05 4.24
CA LEU A 19 0.29 -16.11 4.67
C LEU A 19 0.75 -17.58 4.83
N LYS A 20 -0.02 -18.45 5.47
CA LYS A 20 0.27 -19.90 5.52
C LYS A 20 0.26 -20.57 4.15
N ASN A 21 -0.59 -20.14 3.22
CA ASN A 21 -0.62 -20.66 1.85
C ASN A 21 0.54 -20.14 1.00
N VAL A 22 1.01 -18.90 1.22
CA VAL A 22 2.26 -18.38 0.63
C VAL A 22 3.48 -19.13 1.20
N GLU A 23 3.51 -19.37 2.52
CA GLU A 23 4.52 -20.25 3.15
C GLU A 23 4.46 -21.69 2.58
N ALA A 24 3.27 -22.21 2.28
CA ALA A 24 3.08 -23.54 1.70
C ALA A 24 3.43 -23.63 0.20
N GLU A 25 3.15 -22.59 -0.59
CA GLU A 25 3.58 -22.50 -1.99
C GLU A 25 5.09 -22.33 -2.09
N GLU A 26 5.73 -21.57 -1.19
CA GLU A 26 7.19 -21.49 -1.10
C GLU A 26 7.83 -22.81 -0.60
N LEU A 27 7.19 -23.53 0.34
CA LEU A 27 7.55 -24.92 0.66
C LEU A 27 7.44 -25.83 -0.57
N GLY A 28 6.53 -25.56 -1.50
CA GLY A 28 6.42 -26.23 -2.80
C GLY A 28 7.58 -25.91 -3.74
N PHE A 29 7.93 -24.63 -3.88
CA PHE A 29 9.04 -24.17 -4.74
C PHE A 29 10.42 -24.67 -4.27
N VAL A 30 10.65 -24.71 -2.95
CA VAL A 30 11.89 -25.24 -2.38
C VAL A 30 11.98 -26.77 -2.55
N ASN A 31 10.85 -27.48 -2.65
CA ASN A 31 10.80 -28.94 -2.82
C ASN A 31 11.05 -29.44 -4.26
N MET A 32 11.22 -28.58 -5.27
CA MET A 32 11.38 -29.05 -6.66
C MET A 32 12.78 -29.65 -6.99
N LYS A 33 13.62 -29.93 -5.98
CA LYS A 33 14.80 -30.81 -6.12
C LYS A 33 15.00 -31.71 -4.91
N GLU A 34 15.05 -33.02 -5.20
CA GLU A 34 15.48 -34.11 -4.31
C GLU A 34 14.53 -34.47 -3.16
N GLY A 35 13.52 -35.28 -3.49
CA GLY A 35 12.71 -35.94 -2.48
C GLY A 35 13.51 -36.97 -1.68
N HIS A 36 13.76 -36.68 -0.40
CA HIS A 36 13.93 -37.69 0.64
C HIS A 36 13.51 -37.12 2.00
N PHE A 37 12.44 -37.70 2.57
CA PHE A 37 11.91 -37.29 3.88
C PHE A 37 12.91 -37.70 4.98
N VAL A 38 13.31 -36.75 5.84
CA VAL A 38 14.13 -37.01 7.03
C VAL A 38 13.66 -36.12 8.17
N GLU A 39 13.62 -36.66 9.39
CA GLU A 39 13.07 -36.01 10.58
C GLU A 39 13.69 -34.63 10.83
N MET A 40 12.86 -33.57 10.81
CA MET A 40 13.31 -32.20 11.04
C MET A 40 13.71 -32.01 12.50
N ASN A 41 15.03 -31.94 12.70
CA ASN A 41 15.65 -31.73 14.01
C ASN A 41 15.29 -30.33 14.56
N ALA A 42 15.11 -30.19 15.89
CA ALA A 42 14.62 -28.94 16.49
C ALA A 42 15.55 -27.72 16.27
N LEU A 43 16.81 -27.91 15.88
CA LEU A 43 17.69 -26.84 15.39
C LEU A 43 17.23 -26.23 14.06
N TYR A 44 16.68 -27.03 13.16
CA TYR A 44 16.23 -26.57 11.86
C TYR A 44 15.05 -25.63 12.02
N LEU A 45 14.07 -26.00 12.87
CA LEU A 45 12.91 -25.16 13.16
C LEU A 45 13.32 -23.77 13.67
N VAL A 46 14.13 -23.67 14.74
CA VAL A 46 14.58 -22.36 15.28
C VAL A 46 15.38 -21.54 14.26
N LYS A 47 16.13 -22.19 13.36
CA LYS A 47 16.89 -21.51 12.31
C LYS A 47 15.99 -21.03 11.17
N TRP A 48 14.97 -21.80 10.80
CA TRP A 48 13.95 -21.37 9.85
C TRP A 48 13.10 -20.25 10.43
N ASP A 49 12.70 -20.35 11.70
CA ASP A 49 11.96 -19.32 12.43
C ASP A 49 12.74 -17.99 12.44
N TRP A 50 14.03 -17.99 12.79
CA TRP A 50 14.88 -16.79 12.70
C TRP A 50 15.08 -16.28 11.26
N ILE A 51 15.17 -17.16 10.26
CA ILE A 51 15.27 -16.77 8.84
C ILE A 51 13.94 -16.16 8.37
N LEU A 52 12.81 -16.76 8.68
CA LEU A 52 11.46 -16.27 8.36
C LEU A 52 11.18 -14.94 9.08
N GLU A 53 11.56 -14.81 10.35
CA GLU A 53 11.44 -13.55 11.11
C GLU A 53 12.38 -12.45 10.56
N THR A 54 13.57 -12.81 10.06
CA THR A 54 14.52 -11.84 9.47
C THR A 54 14.14 -11.44 8.04
N VAL A 55 13.73 -12.41 7.22
CA VAL A 55 13.25 -12.19 5.84
C VAL A 55 11.89 -11.50 5.86
N GLY A 56 11.00 -11.86 6.80
CA GLY A 56 9.74 -11.19 7.11
C GLY A 56 9.92 -9.76 7.58
N ARG A 57 10.86 -9.50 8.51
CA ARG A 57 11.22 -8.11 8.88
C ARG A 57 11.76 -7.31 7.68
N LYS A 58 12.55 -7.92 6.79
CA LYS A 58 13.02 -7.27 5.57
C LYS A 58 11.88 -7.04 4.55
N LEU A 59 10.97 -8.00 4.38
CA LEU A 59 9.75 -7.88 3.58
C LEU A 59 8.90 -6.71 4.05
N ASN A 60 8.64 -6.62 5.35
CA ASN A 60 7.84 -5.56 5.95
C ASN A 60 8.54 -4.20 5.78
N ALA A 61 9.86 -4.12 5.98
CA ALA A 61 10.62 -2.90 5.68
C ALA A 61 10.52 -2.50 4.20
N ASP A 62 10.79 -3.41 3.24
CA ASP A 62 10.70 -3.14 1.81
C ASP A 62 9.29 -2.62 1.40
N LEU A 63 8.24 -3.15 2.06
CA LEU A 63 6.85 -2.76 1.89
C LEU A 63 6.58 -1.31 2.34
N VAL A 64 6.98 -0.98 3.57
CA VAL A 64 6.84 0.37 4.15
C VAL A 64 7.64 1.41 3.36
N LEU A 65 8.85 1.04 2.91
CA LEU A 65 9.74 1.89 2.12
C LEU A 65 9.31 2.06 0.65
N GLY A 66 8.18 1.48 0.21
CA GLY A 66 7.63 1.71 -1.12
C GLY A 66 8.45 1.07 -2.24
N GLY A 67 9.29 0.08 -1.90
CA GLY A 67 10.27 -0.53 -2.80
C GLY A 67 11.41 0.41 -3.23
N ASP A 68 11.64 1.54 -2.54
CA ASP A 68 12.82 2.39 -2.73
C ASP A 68 14.09 1.66 -2.21
N GLU A 69 15.23 1.85 -2.89
CA GLU A 69 16.52 1.32 -2.45
C GLU A 69 17.20 2.20 -1.41
N GLY A 70 16.71 3.43 -1.20
CA GLY A 70 17.37 4.41 -0.35
C GLY A 70 18.62 5.02 -0.99
N ASN A 71 18.75 4.93 -2.32
CA ASN A 71 19.92 5.40 -3.07
C ASN A 71 19.77 6.84 -3.61
N GLU A 72 18.55 7.30 -3.88
CA GLU A 72 18.28 8.62 -4.46
C GLU A 72 17.28 9.46 -3.63
N CYS A 73 17.53 10.76 -3.49
CA CYS A 73 16.59 11.64 -2.78
C CYS A 73 15.36 11.94 -3.64
N THR A 74 14.17 11.56 -3.16
CA THR A 74 12.87 11.71 -3.84
C THR A 74 12.44 13.15 -4.15
N TYR A 75 13.20 14.17 -3.74
CA TYR A 75 12.85 15.58 -3.93
C TYR A 75 12.66 15.97 -5.41
N ASN A 76 13.42 15.36 -6.32
CA ASN A 76 13.31 15.56 -7.77
C ASN A 76 12.02 14.96 -8.36
N MET A 77 11.39 14.00 -7.68
CA MET A 77 10.11 13.40 -8.07
C MET A 77 8.90 14.30 -7.74
N GLY A 78 9.12 15.42 -7.06
CA GLY A 78 8.06 16.36 -6.68
C GLY A 78 7.33 15.95 -5.41
N TYR A 79 6.04 16.30 -5.31
CA TYR A 79 5.16 15.82 -4.24
C TYR A 79 4.62 14.44 -4.62
N MET A 80 5.05 13.43 -3.87
CA MET A 80 4.69 12.03 -4.12
C MET A 80 3.28 11.75 -3.58
N LYS A 81 2.48 10.95 -4.30
CA LYS A 81 1.14 10.51 -3.83
C LYS A 81 1.22 9.87 -2.45
N ARG A 82 2.14 8.91 -2.28
CA ARG A 82 2.63 8.40 -0.99
C ARG A 82 4.13 8.13 -1.09
N GLN A 83 4.85 8.37 0.01
CA GLN A 83 6.23 7.89 0.22
C GLN A 83 6.49 7.71 1.71
N ALA A 84 7.41 6.80 2.08
CA ALA A 84 7.93 6.70 3.44
C ALA A 84 8.65 8.00 3.84
N ILE A 85 8.27 8.56 4.99
CA ILE A 85 8.86 9.78 5.55
C ILE A 85 9.37 9.52 6.96
N PHE A 86 10.50 10.15 7.26
CA PHE A 86 11.20 10.10 8.54
C PHE A 86 11.34 11.52 9.09
N SER A 87 11.15 11.71 10.40
CA SER A 87 11.56 12.94 11.08
C SER A 87 12.90 12.74 11.78
N CYS A 88 13.81 13.70 11.67
CA CYS A 88 15.11 13.64 12.36
C CYS A 88 15.08 14.59 13.56
N LEU A 89 14.82 14.05 14.75
CA LEU A 89 14.71 14.83 15.98
C LEU A 89 16.02 15.54 16.34
N SER A 90 17.17 14.95 16.00
CA SER A 90 18.48 15.61 16.18
C SER A 90 18.71 16.83 15.29
N CYS A 91 18.01 16.95 14.15
CA CYS A 91 18.14 18.09 13.23
C CYS A 91 17.01 19.10 13.39
N THR A 92 15.78 18.61 13.54
CA THR A 92 14.56 19.42 13.57
C THR A 92 13.65 18.97 14.72
N PRO A 93 14.06 19.23 15.99
CA PRO A 93 13.31 18.82 17.18
C PRO A 93 11.93 19.48 17.28
N ASP A 94 11.72 20.61 16.60
CA ASP A 94 10.41 21.25 16.46
C ASP A 94 9.43 20.48 15.57
N GLY A 95 9.84 19.38 14.94
CA GLY A 95 8.99 18.50 14.13
C GLY A 95 8.39 19.20 12.91
N ASN A 96 9.16 20.05 12.24
CA ASN A 96 8.72 20.87 11.11
C ASN A 96 9.31 20.46 9.76
N ALA A 97 10.02 19.33 9.68
CA ALA A 97 10.66 18.81 8.46
C ALA A 97 10.57 17.28 8.37
N GLY A 98 10.45 16.75 7.15
CA GLY A 98 10.47 15.31 6.87
C GLY A 98 11.47 14.94 5.78
N VAL A 99 12.12 13.80 5.92
CA VAL A 99 13.13 13.28 4.98
C VAL A 99 12.71 11.93 4.42
N CYS A 100 13.02 11.65 3.15
CA CYS A 100 12.76 10.36 2.51
C CYS A 100 13.77 9.29 2.95
N THR A 101 13.45 8.02 2.68
CA THR A 101 14.29 6.83 2.91
C THR A 101 15.77 7.04 2.58
N ALA A 102 16.08 7.50 1.36
CA ALA A 102 17.48 7.70 0.98
C ALA A 102 18.21 8.76 1.83
N CYS A 103 17.49 9.77 2.31
CA CYS A 103 18.04 10.82 3.15
C CYS A 103 18.20 10.38 4.61
N SER A 104 17.27 9.60 5.17
CA SER A 104 17.48 9.02 6.52
C SER A 104 18.75 8.15 6.53
N LEU A 105 18.93 7.30 5.52
CA LEU A 105 20.09 6.42 5.39
C LEU A 105 21.41 7.12 5.00
N SER A 106 21.39 8.13 4.13
CA SER A 106 22.63 8.75 3.63
C SER A 106 23.01 10.06 4.33
N CYS A 107 22.03 10.85 4.77
CA CYS A 107 22.25 12.20 5.31
C CYS A 107 22.12 12.27 6.83
N HIS A 108 21.26 11.43 7.42
CA HIS A 108 20.94 11.43 8.85
C HIS A 108 21.31 10.12 9.56
N ASP A 109 22.21 9.33 8.97
CA ASP A 109 22.78 8.13 9.61
C ASP A 109 23.38 8.47 10.99
N GLY A 110 23.10 7.63 11.97
CA GLY A 110 23.50 7.83 13.37
C GLY A 110 22.78 8.97 14.11
N HIS A 111 21.77 9.62 13.52
CA HIS A 111 20.92 10.59 14.23
C HIS A 111 19.71 9.89 14.90
N GLU A 112 19.07 10.59 15.83
CA GLU A 112 17.75 10.23 16.33
C GLU A 112 16.70 10.50 15.24
N ILE A 113 16.03 9.43 14.81
CA ILE A 113 15.05 9.43 13.72
C ILE A 113 13.78 8.71 14.18
N VAL A 114 12.62 9.28 13.85
CA VAL A 114 11.31 8.65 13.96
C VAL A 114 10.80 8.32 12.57
N GLU A 115 10.38 7.07 12.36
CA GLU A 115 9.68 6.64 11.16
C GLU A 115 8.20 7.05 11.22
N LEU A 116 7.72 7.78 10.22
CA LEU A 116 6.36 8.31 10.17
C LEU A 116 5.45 7.52 9.21
N TRP A 117 5.92 6.35 8.76
CA TRP A 117 5.30 5.54 7.72
C TRP A 117 5.09 6.35 6.43
N THR A 118 4.09 5.99 5.63
CA THR A 118 3.78 6.72 4.41
C THR A 118 3.06 8.04 4.70
N LYS A 119 3.45 9.11 4.02
CA LYS A 119 2.76 10.41 4.05
C LYS A 119 2.33 10.83 2.64
N ARG A 120 1.15 11.46 2.55
CA ARG A 120 0.54 11.94 1.31
C ARG A 120 1.09 13.30 0.87
N ASN A 121 1.21 13.49 -0.45
CA ASN A 121 1.59 14.77 -1.10
C ASN A 121 2.82 15.42 -0.45
N PHE A 122 3.82 14.61 -0.11
CA PHE A 122 5.01 15.05 0.61
C PHE A 122 6.22 15.11 -0.32
N ARG A 123 7.15 16.04 -0.05
CA ARG A 123 8.42 16.23 -0.76
C ARG A 123 9.58 16.38 0.24
N CYS A 124 10.67 15.64 0.05
CA CYS A 124 11.75 15.53 1.03
C CYS A 124 12.44 16.87 1.37
N ASP A 125 12.34 17.31 2.63
CA ASP A 125 12.92 18.57 3.12
C ASP A 125 14.44 18.55 3.32
N CYS A 126 15.06 17.37 3.44
CA CYS A 126 16.49 17.21 3.80
C CYS A 126 17.39 18.25 3.12
N GLY A 127 18.07 19.10 3.91
CA GLY A 127 18.99 20.14 3.40
C GLY A 127 18.36 21.36 2.72
N ASN A 128 17.07 21.64 2.97
CA ASN A 128 16.47 22.97 2.73
C ASN A 128 16.68 23.90 3.94
N SER A 129 16.02 25.07 3.98
CA SER A 129 16.22 26.09 5.05
C SER A 129 16.08 25.55 6.47
N LYS A 130 15.26 24.50 6.65
CA LYS A 130 14.94 23.88 7.94
C LYS A 130 16.13 23.13 8.56
N PHE A 131 17.18 22.88 7.78
CA PHE A 131 18.42 22.22 8.21
C PHE A 131 19.60 23.20 8.36
N GLY A 132 19.34 24.51 8.38
CA GLY A 132 20.35 25.54 8.56
C GLY A 132 21.33 25.61 7.37
N GLU A 133 22.63 25.45 7.64
CA GLU A 133 23.67 25.44 6.61
C GLU A 133 23.90 24.04 5.99
N PHE A 134 23.25 23.00 6.49
CA PHE A 134 23.40 21.64 5.96
C PHE A 134 22.75 21.51 4.58
N VAL A 135 23.46 20.92 3.63
CA VAL A 135 23.01 20.65 2.26
C VAL A 135 22.93 19.14 2.04
N CYS A 136 21.83 18.68 1.45
CA CYS A 136 21.61 17.25 1.18
C CYS A 136 22.70 16.66 0.28
N LYS A 137 23.32 15.57 0.72
CA LYS A 137 24.39 14.86 0.00
C LYS A 137 23.90 14.28 -1.34
N LEU A 138 22.63 13.89 -1.41
CA LEU A 138 22.03 13.21 -2.56
C LEU A 138 21.38 14.19 -3.56
N PHE A 139 20.78 15.29 -3.08
CA PHE A 139 20.17 16.29 -3.95
C PHE A 139 20.36 17.72 -3.41
N PRO A 140 21.49 18.39 -3.74
CA PRO A 140 21.85 19.69 -3.15
C PRO A 140 20.97 20.89 -3.53
N LYS A 141 20.22 20.83 -4.63
CA LYS A 141 19.56 22.01 -5.24
C LYS A 141 18.07 22.05 -4.95
N LYS A 142 17.70 22.43 -3.73
CA LYS A 142 16.31 22.52 -3.31
C LYS A 142 15.78 23.96 -3.27
N ASP A 143 14.47 24.09 -3.42
CA ASP A 143 13.68 25.24 -3.02
C ASP A 143 13.89 25.51 -1.52
N VAL A 144 13.72 26.76 -1.10
CA VAL A 144 13.97 27.18 0.29
C VAL A 144 13.12 26.37 1.27
N GLU A 145 11.84 26.17 0.96
CA GLU A 145 10.87 25.36 1.71
C GLU A 145 9.88 24.68 0.76
N ASN A 146 9.31 23.55 1.18
CA ASN A 146 8.24 22.85 0.46
C ASN A 146 6.87 23.30 1.00
N ALA A 147 6.23 24.25 0.30
CA ALA A 147 5.03 24.93 0.79
C ALA A 147 3.76 24.05 0.92
N GLU A 148 3.71 22.89 0.27
CA GLU A 148 2.56 21.97 0.31
C GLU A 148 2.75 20.82 1.31
N ASN A 149 3.93 20.69 1.93
CA ASN A 149 4.15 19.69 2.98
C ASN A 149 3.31 20.03 4.22
N SER A 150 2.62 19.02 4.76
CA SER A 150 1.89 19.11 6.02
C SER A 150 2.66 18.43 7.16
N TYR A 151 2.62 19.03 8.34
CA TYR A 151 3.30 18.55 9.54
C TYR A 151 2.32 18.49 10.70
N ASN A 152 2.08 17.28 11.20
CA ASN A 152 1.38 17.05 12.45
C ASN A 152 2.40 16.76 13.56
N HIS A 153 1.94 16.46 14.78
CA HIS A 153 2.83 16.19 15.91
C HIS A 153 3.63 14.88 15.83
N ASN A 154 3.33 13.97 14.89
CA ASN A 154 4.15 12.76 14.66
C ASN A 154 5.58 13.11 14.27
N PHE A 155 5.78 14.26 13.63
CA PHE A 155 7.12 14.76 13.31
C PHE A 155 7.95 15.12 14.55
N LYS A 156 7.34 15.19 15.75
CA LYS A 156 8.02 15.29 17.06
C LYS A 156 8.14 13.94 17.77
N GLY A 157 7.73 12.85 17.12
CA GLY A 157 7.57 11.54 17.74
C GLY A 157 6.33 11.39 18.62
N LEU A 158 5.36 12.32 18.56
CA LEU A 158 4.14 12.28 19.38
C LEU A 158 2.93 11.83 18.57
N TYR A 159 2.03 11.07 19.19
CA TYR A 159 0.92 10.40 18.52
C TYR A 159 -0.38 10.49 19.33
N CYS A 160 -1.50 10.37 18.62
CA CYS A 160 -2.85 10.33 19.18
C CYS A 160 -3.27 11.64 19.90
N SER A 161 -4.53 11.78 20.30
CA SER A 161 -5.00 12.93 21.08
C SER A 161 -4.47 13.00 22.51
N CYS A 162 -3.56 12.10 22.90
CA CYS A 162 -2.88 12.07 24.19
C CYS A 162 -1.44 12.62 24.13
N ASP A 163 -0.94 12.98 22.94
CA ASP A 163 0.41 13.52 22.70
C ASP A 163 1.53 12.66 23.32
N ARG A 164 1.38 11.32 23.29
CA ARG A 164 2.36 10.36 23.83
C ARG A 164 3.41 9.98 22.79
N PRO A 165 4.65 9.69 23.20
CA PRO A 165 5.67 9.15 22.30
C PRO A 165 5.35 7.72 21.86
N TYR A 166 5.91 7.28 20.72
CA TYR A 166 5.91 5.86 20.34
C TYR A 166 7.32 5.41 19.92
N PRO A 167 7.86 4.30 20.47
CA PRO A 167 7.30 3.52 21.57
C PRO A 167 7.28 4.34 22.88
N ASP A 168 6.22 4.21 23.67
CA ASP A 168 6.08 4.92 24.94
C ASP A 168 6.96 4.23 26.01
N PRO A 169 7.95 4.92 26.62
CA PRO A 169 8.83 4.32 27.62
C PRO A 169 8.14 4.08 28.98
N ASP A 170 6.97 4.67 29.21
CA ASP A 170 6.23 4.58 30.48
C ASP A 170 5.19 3.43 30.48
N VAL A 171 5.11 2.60 29.43
CA VAL A 171 4.20 1.44 29.32
C VAL A 171 4.97 0.12 29.14
N GLU A 172 4.49 -0.96 29.76
CA GLU A 172 5.14 -2.28 29.68
C GLU A 172 4.91 -3.00 28.34
N ALA A 173 3.81 -2.70 27.66
CA ALA A 173 3.45 -3.25 26.36
C ALA A 173 2.99 -2.11 25.45
N GLN A 174 3.45 -2.12 24.19
CA GLN A 174 3.00 -1.18 23.17
C GLN A 174 1.71 -1.70 22.55
N GLU A 175 0.70 -0.84 22.43
CA GLU A 175 -0.59 -1.17 21.83
C GLU A 175 -0.55 -1.00 20.31
N GLU A 176 -1.43 -1.71 19.60
CA GLU A 176 -1.69 -1.43 18.18
C GLU A 176 -2.35 -0.04 18.06
N MET A 177 -1.96 0.73 17.05
CA MET A 177 -2.54 2.05 16.78
C MET A 177 -3.19 2.09 15.40
N ILE A 178 -4.30 2.80 15.27
CA ILE A 178 -5.04 2.92 14.01
C ILE A 178 -4.75 4.28 13.37
N GLN A 179 -4.26 4.29 12.12
CA GLN A 179 -3.99 5.52 11.38
C GLN A 179 -5.27 6.16 10.81
N CYS A 180 -5.47 7.45 11.04
CA CYS A 180 -6.53 8.19 10.37
C CYS A 180 -6.10 8.67 8.97
N ILE A 181 -6.85 8.30 7.93
CA ILE A 181 -6.52 8.61 6.53
C ILE A 181 -6.56 10.09 6.16
N MET A 182 -7.12 10.93 7.03
CA MET A 182 -7.34 12.36 6.82
C MET A 182 -6.19 13.22 7.37
N CYS A 183 -5.75 12.96 8.60
CA CYS A 183 -4.67 13.70 9.26
C CYS A 183 -3.35 12.91 9.34
N GLU A 184 -3.36 11.66 8.88
CA GLU A 184 -2.24 10.69 8.88
C GLU A 184 -1.58 10.52 10.26
N ASP A 185 -2.35 10.80 11.32
CA ASP A 185 -2.02 10.59 12.73
C ASP A 185 -2.54 9.23 13.20
N TRP A 186 -1.88 8.65 14.19
CA TRP A 186 -2.14 7.32 14.75
C TRP A 186 -2.87 7.44 16.08
N PHE A 187 -3.84 6.57 16.34
CA PHE A 187 -4.67 6.63 17.53
C PHE A 187 -4.68 5.30 18.30
N HIS A 188 -4.54 5.37 19.62
CA HIS A 188 -4.85 4.26 20.54
C HIS A 188 -6.37 4.00 20.56
N ASP A 189 -6.78 2.75 20.79
CA ASP A 189 -8.18 2.30 20.74
C ASP A 189 -9.08 3.03 21.76
N GLU A 190 -8.57 3.32 22.95
CA GLU A 190 -9.27 4.05 24.03
C GLU A 190 -9.53 5.52 23.66
N HIS A 191 -8.70 6.09 22.79
CA HIS A 191 -8.72 7.50 22.41
C HIS A 191 -9.52 7.78 21.14
N LEU A 192 -10.12 6.76 20.51
CA LEU A 192 -11.01 6.92 19.35
C LEU A 192 -12.33 7.62 19.70
N GLY A 193 -12.72 7.63 20.98
CA GLY A 193 -13.98 8.18 21.46
C GLY A 193 -15.19 7.26 21.27
N LEU A 194 -14.96 5.95 21.35
CA LEU A 194 -15.98 4.89 21.43
C LEU A 194 -16.37 4.65 22.91
N GLU A 195 -17.48 3.96 23.18
CA GLU A 195 -17.85 3.53 24.54
C GLU A 195 -17.06 2.28 24.95
N SER A 196 -16.64 1.45 24.00
CA SER A 196 -15.68 0.35 24.22
C SER A 196 -14.88 0.00 22.95
N SER A 197 -13.69 -0.59 23.10
CA SER A 197 -12.88 -1.09 21.98
C SER A 197 -13.57 -2.20 21.17
N ASN A 198 -14.55 -2.90 21.74
CA ASN A 198 -15.40 -3.87 21.03
C ASN A 198 -16.26 -3.25 19.90
N GLU A 199 -16.38 -1.92 19.83
CA GLU A 199 -17.04 -1.22 18.72
C GLU A 199 -16.15 -1.10 17.47
N ILE A 200 -14.84 -1.35 17.59
CA ILE A 200 -13.92 -1.40 16.46
C ILE A 200 -14.26 -2.65 15.64
N PRO A 201 -14.63 -2.54 14.34
CA PRO A 201 -15.02 -3.70 13.55
C PRO A 201 -13.85 -4.63 13.30
N ARG A 202 -13.79 -5.74 14.05
CA ARG A 202 -12.85 -6.86 13.88
C ARG A 202 -13.62 -8.18 13.75
N ASP A 203 -13.02 -9.20 13.14
CA ASP A 203 -13.59 -10.56 13.02
C ASP A 203 -13.31 -11.41 14.27
N GLU A 204 -13.49 -12.74 14.19
CA GLU A 204 -13.30 -13.66 15.33
C GLU A 204 -11.81 -13.89 15.64
N GLU A 205 -10.95 -13.70 14.64
CA GLU A 205 -9.50 -13.77 14.68
C GLU A 205 -8.85 -12.47 15.19
N GLY A 206 -9.55 -11.33 15.04
CA GLY A 206 -9.12 -10.00 15.48
C GLY A 206 -8.69 -9.06 14.33
N GLU A 207 -8.82 -9.52 13.09
CA GLU A 207 -8.46 -8.78 11.89
C GLU A 207 -9.47 -7.67 11.58
N PRO A 208 -9.04 -6.51 11.05
CA PRO A 208 -9.93 -5.38 10.77
C PRO A 208 -10.92 -5.67 9.64
N LEU A 209 -12.22 -5.52 9.93
CA LEU A 209 -13.33 -5.59 8.96
C LEU A 209 -13.53 -4.29 8.16
N TYR A 210 -12.62 -3.31 8.33
CA TYR A 210 -12.61 -2.02 7.65
C TYR A 210 -11.33 -1.86 6.81
N GLU A 211 -11.38 -0.96 5.83
CA GLU A 211 -10.24 -0.60 4.97
C GLU A 211 -9.59 0.71 5.41
N ASP A 212 -10.40 1.74 5.66
CA ASP A 212 -9.93 3.09 6.02
C ASP A 212 -10.61 3.57 7.33
N PHE A 213 -9.87 4.29 8.16
CA PHE A 213 -10.36 4.91 9.40
C PHE A 213 -10.33 6.45 9.35
N ILE A 214 -11.40 7.09 9.82
CA ILE A 214 -11.47 8.54 10.02
C ILE A 214 -11.75 8.86 11.50
N CYS A 215 -10.83 9.58 12.14
CA CYS A 215 -10.94 9.96 13.55
C CYS A 215 -12.09 10.96 13.82
N LYS A 216 -12.47 11.05 15.10
CA LYS A 216 -13.55 11.91 15.60
C LYS A 216 -13.48 13.36 15.12
N THR A 217 -12.29 13.95 15.04
CA THR A 217 -12.09 15.33 14.58
C THR A 217 -12.30 15.43 13.07
N CYS A 218 -11.67 14.57 12.29
CA CYS A 218 -11.70 14.61 10.84
C CYS A 218 -13.07 14.22 10.23
N SER A 219 -13.89 13.45 10.94
CA SER A 219 -15.24 13.11 10.47
C SER A 219 -16.19 14.31 10.41
N THR A 220 -15.87 15.41 11.09
CA THR A 220 -16.60 16.69 10.95
C THR A 220 -16.38 17.32 9.57
N VAL A 221 -15.15 17.26 9.04
CA VAL A 221 -14.80 17.71 7.67
C VAL A 221 -15.50 16.82 6.63
N CYS A 222 -15.51 15.51 6.91
CA CYS A 222 -16.12 14.46 6.10
C CYS A 222 -17.57 14.14 6.47
N SER A 223 -18.31 15.09 7.07
CA SER A 223 -19.71 14.88 7.50
C SER A 223 -20.64 14.44 6.37
N PHE A 224 -20.32 14.80 5.13
CA PHE A 224 -21.01 14.35 3.90
C PHE A 224 -21.02 12.81 3.75
N LEU A 225 -20.08 12.08 4.37
CA LEU A 225 -20.08 10.60 4.38
C LEU A 225 -21.31 10.02 5.09
N THR A 226 -21.99 10.80 5.94
CA THR A 226 -23.25 10.38 6.57
C THR A 226 -24.43 10.28 5.61
N LEU A 227 -24.32 10.87 4.41
CA LEU A 227 -25.35 10.88 3.38
C LEU A 227 -25.28 9.67 2.43
N TYR A 228 -24.18 8.91 2.45
CA TYR A 228 -24.04 7.68 1.65
C TYR A 228 -24.75 6.48 2.29
N PRO A 229 -25.07 5.43 1.51
CA PRO A 229 -25.65 4.20 2.04
C PRO A 229 -24.79 3.58 3.15
N LYS A 230 -25.43 2.90 4.11
CA LYS A 230 -24.74 2.26 5.24
C LYS A 230 -23.67 1.25 4.82
N THR A 231 -23.72 0.74 3.59
CA THR A 231 -22.72 -0.17 3.00
C THR A 231 -21.32 0.42 2.86
N ILE A 232 -21.14 1.75 2.95
CA ILE A 232 -19.79 2.36 3.00
C ILE A 232 -19.11 2.22 4.37
N ARG A 233 -19.80 1.70 5.38
CA ARG A 233 -19.27 1.50 6.74
C ARG A 233 -19.02 0.01 6.98
N ALA A 234 -17.96 -0.30 7.70
CA ALA A 234 -17.77 -1.65 8.22
C ALA A 234 -18.88 -2.00 9.23
N ALA A 235 -19.30 -3.27 9.23
CA ALA A 235 -20.28 -3.77 10.17
C ALA A 235 -19.57 -4.17 11.47
N GLY A 236 -19.90 -3.51 12.59
CA GLY A 236 -19.42 -3.94 13.91
C GLY A 236 -20.02 -5.29 14.31
N GLY A 237 -19.25 -6.08 15.06
CA GLY A 237 -19.67 -7.39 15.52
C GLY A 237 -20.92 -7.35 16.40
N LYS A 238 -21.86 -8.27 16.13
CA LYS A 238 -23.11 -8.51 16.89
C LYS A 238 -24.10 -7.33 16.94
N GLY A 239 -24.89 -7.21 15.88
CA GLY A 239 -26.29 -6.88 16.05
C GLY A 239 -27.00 -7.99 16.81
N ASP A 240 -27.46 -7.72 18.04
CA ASP A 240 -28.33 -8.65 18.77
C ASP A 240 -29.64 -8.85 17.99
N ALA A 241 -29.87 -10.08 17.53
CA ALA A 241 -31.05 -10.45 16.76
C ALA A 241 -32.27 -10.58 17.68
N THR A 242 -32.74 -9.46 18.24
CA THR A 242 -33.91 -9.41 19.09
C THR A 242 -35.18 -9.69 18.29
N TYR A 243 -35.59 -10.97 18.36
CA TYR A 243 -36.84 -11.51 17.85
C TYR A 243 -38.05 -10.74 18.42
N SER A 244 -38.50 -9.70 17.71
CA SER A 244 -39.78 -9.04 18.00
C SER A 244 -40.91 -9.70 17.20
N ASN A 245 -41.47 -10.77 17.78
CA ASN A 245 -42.73 -11.33 17.31
C ASN A 245 -43.86 -10.30 17.49
N ALA A 246 -44.31 -9.68 16.41
CA ALA A 246 -45.58 -8.97 16.34
C ALA A 246 -46.39 -9.53 15.15
N LYS A 247 -47.32 -10.45 15.44
CA LYS A 247 -48.33 -10.89 14.48
C LYS A 247 -49.56 -10.00 14.60
N ASP A 248 -49.90 -9.32 13.52
CA ASP A 248 -51.27 -9.20 13.02
C ASP A 248 -51.16 -9.16 11.49
N LYS A 249 -51.50 -10.26 10.80
CA LYS A 249 -52.86 -10.58 10.33
C LYS A 249 -53.37 -9.56 9.32
N ASP A 250 -53.17 -9.88 8.05
CA ASP A 250 -54.02 -9.40 6.97
C ASP A 250 -54.55 -10.62 6.19
N VAL A 251 -55.74 -10.50 5.60
CA VAL A 251 -56.43 -11.58 4.86
C VAL A 251 -56.89 -11.05 3.50
N LEU A 252 -56.81 -11.92 2.50
CA LEU A 252 -56.86 -11.69 1.05
C LEU A 252 -58.21 -11.22 0.47
N GLU A 253 -58.15 -10.96 -0.85
CA GLU A 253 -59.21 -10.80 -1.88
C GLU A 253 -59.64 -9.33 -2.17
N ASP A 254 -59.72 -8.84 -3.43
CA ASP A 254 -59.41 -9.48 -4.73
C ASP A 254 -59.08 -8.50 -5.90
N VAL A 255 -58.62 -9.09 -7.01
CA VAL A 255 -58.19 -8.59 -8.36
C VAL A 255 -59.42 -8.11 -9.20
N PRO A 256 -59.42 -7.35 -10.37
CA PRO A 256 -58.46 -7.35 -11.53
C PRO A 256 -58.10 -6.06 -12.36
N THR A 257 -56.92 -6.14 -12.99
CA THR A 257 -56.60 -5.97 -14.45
C THR A 257 -56.94 -4.71 -15.28
N ALA A 258 -55.90 -4.20 -15.99
CA ALA A 258 -55.98 -3.76 -17.40
C ALA A 258 -54.62 -3.88 -18.14
N CYS A 259 -54.62 -4.54 -19.31
CA CYS A 259 -53.62 -4.59 -20.43
C CYS A 259 -52.09 -4.50 -20.17
N GLY A 260 -51.21 -5.25 -20.85
CA GLY A 260 -51.39 -6.11 -22.03
C GLY A 260 -50.46 -5.69 -23.17
N SER A 261 -49.20 -6.14 -23.14
CA SER A 261 -48.20 -5.90 -24.21
C SER A 261 -47.83 -7.20 -24.91
N GLY A 262 -47.79 -7.17 -26.24
CA GLY A 262 -47.26 -8.26 -27.04
C GLY A 262 -47.02 -7.87 -28.50
N LYS A 263 -45.75 -7.73 -28.88
CA LYS A 263 -45.21 -8.26 -30.15
C LYS A 263 -43.70 -8.07 -30.23
N LEU A 264 -43.01 -9.15 -30.61
CA LEU A 264 -41.71 -9.15 -31.29
C LEU A 264 -41.80 -10.23 -32.36
N GLU A 265 -41.57 -9.86 -33.62
CA GLU A 265 -41.30 -10.79 -34.73
C GLU A 265 -40.18 -10.18 -35.58
N ASN A 266 -39.38 -11.05 -36.19
CA ASN A 266 -38.12 -10.73 -36.86
C ASN A 266 -38.31 -10.18 -38.29
N ASP A 267 -37.25 -9.61 -38.89
CA ASP A 267 -36.73 -10.13 -40.18
C ASP A 267 -35.35 -9.57 -40.60
N ILE A 268 -34.35 -10.46 -40.61
CA ILE A 268 -33.41 -10.80 -41.71
C ILE A 268 -32.72 -9.68 -42.53
N CYS A 269 -31.38 -9.58 -42.31
CA CYS A 269 -30.25 -9.48 -43.26
C CYS A 269 -30.23 -8.47 -44.44
N ALA A 270 -29.10 -7.75 -44.63
CA ALA A 270 -28.00 -8.23 -45.51
C ALA A 270 -26.86 -7.21 -45.79
N ASN A 271 -25.66 -7.77 -46.03
CA ASN A 271 -24.54 -7.28 -46.86
C ASN A 271 -23.69 -6.07 -46.46
N ASN A 272 -22.48 -6.40 -45.98
CA ASN A 272 -21.25 -5.63 -46.24
C ASN A 272 -20.86 -5.64 -47.73
N SER A 273 -20.09 -4.62 -48.13
CA SER A 273 -18.80 -4.69 -48.85
C SER A 273 -18.67 -3.74 -50.05
N SER A 274 -17.60 -2.94 -50.03
CA SER A 274 -16.86 -2.44 -51.20
C SER A 274 -15.51 -1.90 -50.69
N GLU A 275 -14.43 -2.60 -50.98
CA GLU A 275 -13.06 -2.09 -50.79
C GLU A 275 -12.74 -1.03 -51.87
N LYS A 276 -11.80 -0.10 -51.62
CA LYS A 276 -10.44 -0.17 -52.21
C LYS A 276 -9.55 1.06 -52.02
N ASP A 277 -8.38 0.77 -51.47
CA ASP A 277 -7.02 1.05 -51.98
C ASP A 277 -6.48 2.48 -52.24
N ASN A 278 -5.24 2.67 -51.73
CA ASN A 278 -4.12 3.42 -52.32
C ASN A 278 -4.16 4.98 -52.32
N ALA A 279 -3.04 5.72 -52.22
CA ALA A 279 -1.64 5.33 -51.97
C ALA A 279 -0.72 6.54 -51.62
N THR A 280 0.24 6.31 -50.71
CA THR A 280 1.68 6.67 -50.79
C THR A 280 2.20 8.14 -50.66
N ALA A 281 3.13 8.28 -49.69
CA ALA A 281 4.33 9.15 -49.60
C ALA A 281 4.23 10.69 -49.49
N GLY A 282 5.02 11.28 -48.56
CA GLY A 282 5.16 12.75 -48.47
C GLY A 282 6.01 13.39 -47.36
N LYS A 283 7.09 12.72 -46.91
CA LYS A 283 8.29 13.27 -46.22
C LYS A 283 8.32 14.78 -45.83
N ALA A 284 8.50 15.09 -44.53
CA ALA A 284 9.62 15.88 -43.95
C ALA A 284 9.30 16.88 -42.81
N SER A 285 10.13 16.78 -41.75
CA SER A 285 10.74 17.86 -40.95
C SER A 285 9.91 18.93 -40.20
N ALA A 286 10.01 18.79 -38.87
CA ALA A 286 10.67 19.75 -37.95
C ALA A 286 9.91 20.95 -37.35
N VAL A 287 9.85 20.91 -36.01
CA VAL A 287 10.24 21.97 -35.05
C VAL A 287 9.70 23.39 -35.25
N GLY A 288 8.99 23.89 -34.24
CA GLY A 288 8.77 25.33 -34.08
C GLY A 288 7.71 25.65 -33.03
N GLU A 289 8.11 25.79 -31.77
CA GLU A 289 7.27 26.39 -30.73
C GLU A 289 6.98 27.87 -31.06
N SER A 290 5.77 28.35 -30.75
CA SER A 290 5.58 29.55 -29.91
C SER A 290 4.08 29.88 -29.76
N SER A 291 3.79 30.72 -28.76
CA SER A 291 2.47 30.91 -28.14
C SER A 291 1.86 32.30 -28.47
N TRP A 292 0.81 32.67 -27.75
CA TRP A 292 0.30 34.03 -27.47
C TRP A 292 -0.88 34.60 -28.31
N LYS A 293 -2.09 34.25 -27.82
CA LYS A 293 -3.20 35.17 -27.41
C LYS A 293 -4.08 35.94 -28.43
N ASN A 294 -5.39 35.82 -28.15
CA ASN A 294 -6.47 36.84 -28.17
C ASN A 294 -7.31 37.15 -29.45
N SER A 295 -8.51 36.55 -29.45
CA SER A 295 -9.85 37.21 -29.36
C SER A 295 -10.45 38.06 -30.50
N GLY A 296 -11.68 37.67 -30.90
CA GLY A 296 -12.65 38.41 -31.74
C GLY A 296 -13.21 37.54 -32.88
N SER A 297 -14.29 36.76 -32.68
CA SER A 297 -15.70 37.17 -32.86
C SER A 297 -15.99 37.74 -34.27
N ASN A 298 -16.85 37.21 -35.14
CA ASN A 298 -17.84 36.10 -35.12
C ASN A 298 -17.98 35.55 -36.60
N ASP A 299 -18.77 34.55 -37.03
CA ASP A 299 -19.90 33.81 -36.41
C ASP A 299 -20.16 32.42 -37.06
N SER A 300 -21.10 31.67 -36.47
CA SER A 300 -22.05 30.67 -37.01
C SER A 300 -21.64 29.43 -37.85
N ASN A 301 -21.98 28.29 -37.24
CA ASN A 301 -22.53 27.02 -37.78
C ASN A 301 -21.56 25.86 -38.08
N GLN A 302 -21.76 24.62 -37.59
CA GLN A 302 -22.61 24.09 -36.50
C GLN A 302 -22.07 22.67 -36.16
N CYS A 303 -21.42 22.42 -35.03
CA CYS A 303 -21.98 21.88 -33.79
C CYS A 303 -22.72 20.51 -33.91
N THR A 304 -22.04 19.43 -33.53
CA THR A 304 -22.64 18.19 -33.00
C THR A 304 -22.50 18.19 -31.48
N LYS A 305 -23.63 18.23 -30.76
CA LYS A 305 -23.68 18.12 -29.30
C LYS A 305 -23.85 16.66 -28.90
N ASP A 306 -22.91 16.13 -28.12
CA ASP A 306 -23.19 15.03 -27.19
C ASP A 306 -23.34 15.61 -25.78
N THR A 307 -24.50 16.22 -25.53
CA THR A 307 -24.91 16.69 -24.20
C THR A 307 -25.60 15.57 -23.44
N ASN A 308 -24.91 14.95 -22.46
CA ASN A 308 -25.57 14.28 -21.35
C ASN A 308 -24.71 14.12 -20.07
N LEU A 309 -24.05 15.20 -19.63
CA LEU A 309 -23.59 15.31 -18.23
C LEU A 309 -24.73 15.87 -17.37
N HIS A 310 -25.67 14.99 -17.00
CA HIS A 310 -26.55 15.21 -15.86
C HIS A 310 -26.73 13.89 -15.09
N THR A 311 -25.60 13.30 -14.69
CA THR A 311 -25.57 12.19 -13.75
C THR A 311 -26.16 12.66 -12.42
N THR A 312 -27.30 12.07 -12.04
CA THR A 312 -27.97 12.33 -10.77
C THR A 312 -26.98 12.13 -9.62
N CYS A 313 -26.79 13.16 -8.78
CA CYS A 313 -25.90 13.08 -7.64
C CYS A 313 -26.37 11.99 -6.67
N VAL A 314 -25.47 11.08 -6.28
CA VAL A 314 -25.76 9.97 -5.34
C VAL A 314 -26.23 10.51 -3.98
N LEU A 315 -25.75 11.70 -3.59
CA LEU A 315 -26.13 12.34 -2.33
C LEU A 315 -27.57 12.89 -2.34
N GLY A 316 -28.16 13.13 -3.52
CA GLY A 316 -29.52 13.66 -3.68
C GLY A 316 -29.79 15.07 -3.13
N VAL A 317 -28.84 15.68 -2.41
CA VAL A 317 -28.97 16.96 -1.71
C VAL A 317 -27.77 17.87 -1.97
N ASP A 318 -27.93 19.16 -1.65
CA ASP A 318 -26.83 20.12 -1.67
C ASP A 318 -26.11 20.14 -0.32
N VAL A 319 -24.86 19.67 -0.30
CA VAL A 319 -24.13 19.31 0.93
C VAL A 319 -23.81 20.53 1.81
N GLU A 320 -23.61 21.70 1.19
CA GLU A 320 -23.33 22.95 1.91
C GLU A 320 -24.53 23.41 2.75
N VAL A 321 -25.75 23.06 2.34
CA VAL A 321 -26.99 23.51 3.00
C VAL A 321 -27.45 22.51 4.07
N THR A 322 -27.08 21.23 3.95
CA THR A 322 -27.61 20.15 4.80
C THR A 322 -26.63 19.54 5.79
N SER A 323 -25.36 19.98 5.83
CA SER A 323 -24.39 19.51 6.83
C SER A 323 -24.91 19.76 8.25
N PRO A 324 -25.33 18.73 9.01
CA PRO A 324 -25.75 18.93 10.39
C PRO A 324 -24.52 19.31 11.21
N VAL A 325 -24.68 20.16 12.22
CA VAL A 325 -23.69 20.30 13.29
C VAL A 325 -23.77 19.04 14.15
N SER A 326 -23.26 17.93 13.61
CA SER A 326 -23.11 16.67 14.31
C SER A 326 -21.89 16.75 15.20
N GLU A 327 -22.01 16.25 16.43
CA GLU A 327 -20.84 15.82 17.17
C GLU A 327 -20.08 14.80 16.31
N GLY A 328 -18.78 15.01 16.14
CA GLY A 328 -17.93 14.10 15.40
C GLY A 328 -17.94 12.72 16.05
N LYS A 329 -17.96 11.67 15.22
CA LYS A 329 -17.80 10.28 15.64
C LYS A 329 -16.71 9.62 14.78
N PRO A 330 -15.92 8.67 15.30
CA PRO A 330 -15.05 7.86 14.46
C PRO A 330 -15.86 7.15 13.34
N LEU A 331 -15.25 6.99 12.17
CA LEU A 331 -15.83 6.26 11.04
C LEU A 331 -14.87 5.15 10.61
N PHE A 332 -15.38 3.92 10.60
CA PHE A 332 -14.72 2.75 10.03
C PHE A 332 -15.37 2.45 8.68
N LEU A 333 -14.60 2.55 7.61
CA LEU A 333 -15.09 2.49 6.24
C LEU A 333 -14.83 1.12 5.63
N SER A 334 -15.82 0.56 4.94
CA SER A 334 -15.74 -0.78 4.37
C SER A 334 -14.79 -0.84 3.16
N LYS A 335 -14.34 -2.04 2.80
CA LYS A 335 -13.57 -2.27 1.56
C LYS A 335 -14.30 -1.69 0.34
N ASN A 336 -13.56 -0.98 -0.52
CA ASN A 336 -14.03 -0.31 -1.73
C ASN A 336 -14.99 0.88 -1.51
N TRP A 337 -15.09 1.45 -0.30
CA TRP A 337 -15.97 2.59 -0.03
C TRP A 337 -15.69 3.80 -0.95
N ARG A 338 -14.42 4.00 -1.37
CA ARG A 338 -13.98 5.07 -2.28
C ARG A 338 -14.65 5.00 -3.67
N ASP A 339 -15.05 3.81 -4.11
CA ASP A 339 -15.74 3.61 -5.40
C ASP A 339 -17.21 4.03 -5.36
N ILE A 340 -17.80 4.09 -4.17
CA ILE A 340 -19.20 4.50 -3.95
C ILE A 340 -19.32 6.05 -3.96
N LEU A 341 -18.19 6.77 -3.83
CA LEU A 341 -18.16 8.23 -3.82
C LEU A 341 -18.59 8.83 -5.17
N CYS A 342 -19.49 9.82 -5.09
CA CYS A 342 -20.09 10.48 -6.24
C CYS A 342 -19.08 11.38 -6.97
N ARG A 343 -18.95 11.17 -8.29
CA ARG A 343 -18.04 11.93 -9.16
C ARG A 343 -18.76 12.95 -10.06
N CYS A 344 -19.91 13.46 -9.62
CA CYS A 344 -20.59 14.57 -10.30
C CYS A 344 -19.87 15.91 -10.01
N GLU A 345 -20.03 16.90 -10.89
CA GLU A 345 -19.38 18.22 -10.84
C GLU A 345 -19.46 18.86 -9.44
N LYS A 346 -20.67 18.95 -8.86
CA LYS A 346 -20.88 19.49 -7.50
C LYS A 346 -20.08 18.76 -6.41
N CYS A 347 -19.95 17.43 -6.50
CA CYS A 347 -19.18 16.67 -5.52
C CYS A 347 -17.68 16.86 -5.72
N LEU A 348 -17.21 16.90 -6.97
CA LEU A 348 -15.81 17.21 -7.31
C LEU A 348 -15.42 18.60 -6.79
N ASP A 349 -16.26 19.61 -6.98
CA ASP A 349 -16.05 20.96 -6.45
C ASP A 349 -15.97 20.95 -4.92
N MET A 350 -16.90 20.26 -4.23
CA MET A 350 -16.86 20.10 -2.78
C MET A 350 -15.57 19.42 -2.29
N TYR A 351 -15.10 18.36 -2.97
CA TYR A 351 -13.85 17.68 -2.62
C TYR A 351 -12.63 18.57 -2.81
N ASN A 352 -12.61 19.37 -3.89
CA ASN A 352 -11.54 20.32 -4.18
C ASN A 352 -11.51 21.46 -3.15
N GLN A 353 -12.67 22.07 -2.83
CA GLN A 353 -12.78 23.14 -1.83
C GLN A 353 -12.40 22.70 -0.42
N LYS A 354 -12.69 21.44 -0.05
CA LYS A 354 -12.27 20.84 1.22
C LYS A 354 -10.83 20.33 1.21
N HIS A 355 -10.13 20.35 0.07
CA HIS A 355 -8.81 19.77 -0.15
C HIS A 355 -8.71 18.25 0.12
N ILE A 356 -9.78 17.50 -0.19
CA ILE A 356 -9.92 16.05 0.06
C ILE A 356 -10.10 15.22 -1.22
N ASN A 357 -9.75 15.77 -2.39
CA ASN A 357 -9.91 15.08 -3.68
C ASN A 357 -9.11 13.75 -3.77
N TYR A 358 -8.08 13.57 -2.95
CA TYR A 358 -7.34 12.31 -2.82
C TYR A 358 -8.22 11.11 -2.40
N LEU A 359 -9.38 11.33 -1.76
CA LEU A 359 -10.33 10.26 -1.43
C LEU A 359 -10.91 9.57 -2.68
N LEU A 360 -10.83 10.22 -3.84
CA LEU A 360 -11.25 9.66 -5.13
C LEU A 360 -10.11 8.97 -5.89
N ASP A 361 -8.87 9.09 -5.41
CA ASP A 361 -7.69 8.46 -5.99
C ASP A 361 -7.48 7.06 -5.38
N ARG A 362 -7.17 6.09 -6.25
CA ARG A 362 -6.92 4.70 -5.85
C ARG A 362 -5.45 4.45 -5.54
N GLU A 363 -4.54 5.18 -6.21
CA GLU A 363 -3.09 5.15 -5.96
C GLU A 363 -2.71 5.84 -4.64
N ASP A 364 -3.69 6.47 -4.00
CA ASP A 364 -3.59 7.06 -2.66
C ASP A 364 -3.85 6.08 -1.51
N THR A 365 -4.31 4.86 -1.80
CA THR A 365 -4.49 3.83 -0.78
C THR A 365 -3.14 3.33 -0.26
N ILE A 366 -3.10 2.89 1.01
CA ILE A 366 -1.92 2.18 1.53
C ILE A 366 -1.75 0.87 0.74
N VAL A 367 -2.84 0.15 0.47
CA VAL A 367 -2.88 -1.09 -0.32
C VAL A 367 -2.19 -0.95 -1.69
N GLU A 368 -2.47 0.11 -2.46
CA GLU A 368 -1.82 0.29 -3.76
C GLU A 368 -0.34 0.68 -3.62
N TYR A 369 0.04 1.47 -2.60
CA TYR A 369 1.44 1.76 -2.30
C TYR A 369 2.23 0.49 -1.94
N GLU A 370 1.67 -0.36 -1.10
CA GLU A 370 2.23 -1.67 -0.72
C GLU A 370 2.35 -2.61 -1.92
N LYS A 371 1.32 -2.65 -2.78
CA LYS A 371 1.33 -3.40 -4.04
C LYS A 371 2.42 -2.91 -4.99
N MET A 372 2.60 -1.60 -5.13
CA MET A 372 3.72 -1.02 -5.90
C MET A 372 5.08 -1.38 -5.30
N ALA A 373 5.20 -1.44 -3.97
CA ALA A 373 6.42 -1.87 -3.29
C ALA A 373 6.75 -3.35 -3.59
N LYS A 374 5.76 -4.23 -3.47
CA LYS A 374 5.86 -5.66 -3.83
C LYS A 374 6.28 -5.85 -5.29
N GLN A 375 5.60 -5.19 -6.23
CA GLN A 375 5.93 -5.28 -7.66
C GLN A 375 7.38 -4.84 -7.95
N LYS A 376 7.82 -3.68 -7.43
CA LYS A 376 9.21 -3.21 -7.61
C LYS A 376 10.23 -4.21 -7.05
N ARG A 377 9.90 -4.89 -5.94
CA ARG A 377 10.76 -5.88 -5.30
C ARG A 377 10.87 -7.15 -6.14
N GLU A 378 9.76 -7.64 -6.69
CA GLU A 378 9.72 -8.78 -7.61
C GLU A 378 10.51 -8.47 -8.91
N GLU A 379 10.29 -7.30 -9.51
CA GLU A 379 11.03 -6.84 -10.69
C GLU A 379 12.54 -6.76 -10.43
N LYS A 380 12.96 -6.32 -9.24
CA LYS A 380 14.37 -6.30 -8.81
C LYS A 380 14.94 -7.69 -8.59
N LEU A 381 14.19 -8.60 -7.97
CA LEU A 381 14.64 -9.97 -7.73
C LEU A 381 14.88 -10.68 -9.08
N GLN A 382 13.95 -10.55 -10.01
CA GLN A 382 14.09 -11.06 -11.39
C GLN A 382 15.29 -10.43 -12.13
N GLN A 383 15.55 -9.13 -11.94
CA GLN A 383 16.73 -8.46 -12.51
C GLN A 383 18.04 -8.95 -11.88
N GLN A 384 18.08 -9.18 -10.56
CA GLN A 384 19.26 -9.69 -9.87
C GLN A 384 19.56 -11.14 -10.28
N GLU A 385 18.56 -12.03 -10.24
CA GLU A 385 18.69 -13.41 -10.73
C GLU A 385 19.13 -13.46 -12.20
N GLY A 386 18.52 -12.61 -13.05
CA GLY A 386 18.92 -12.48 -14.45
C GLY A 386 20.36 -11.97 -14.63
N ALA A 387 20.78 -11.00 -13.81
CA ALA A 387 22.14 -10.47 -13.81
C ALA A 387 23.16 -11.52 -13.35
N GLU A 388 22.87 -12.24 -12.26
CA GLU A 388 23.68 -13.34 -11.72
C GLU A 388 23.78 -14.51 -12.71
N LEU A 389 22.67 -14.97 -13.30
CA LEU A 389 22.71 -15.95 -14.39
C LEU A 389 23.53 -15.43 -15.57
N SER A 390 23.41 -14.15 -15.94
CA SER A 390 24.18 -13.59 -17.07
C SER A 390 25.68 -13.53 -16.75
N PHE A 391 26.05 -13.19 -15.51
CA PHE A 391 27.43 -13.16 -15.03
C PHE A 391 27.99 -14.57 -14.99
N PHE A 392 27.29 -15.49 -14.33
CA PHE A 392 27.66 -16.89 -14.24
C PHE A 392 27.84 -17.49 -15.64
N ASN A 393 26.90 -17.24 -16.57
CA ASN A 393 27.00 -17.75 -17.94
C ASN A 393 28.21 -17.23 -18.73
N LYS A 394 28.67 -15.98 -18.50
CA LYS A 394 29.86 -15.39 -19.13
C LYS A 394 31.18 -16.05 -18.71
N LEU A 395 31.21 -16.72 -17.56
CA LEU A 395 32.42 -17.38 -17.04
C LEU A 395 32.77 -18.65 -17.83
N GLY A 396 34.07 -18.96 -17.88
CA GLY A 396 34.57 -20.22 -18.40
C GLY A 396 34.15 -21.43 -17.54
N HIS A 397 34.19 -22.63 -18.12
CA HIS A 397 33.81 -23.85 -17.40
C HIS A 397 34.64 -24.07 -16.11
N ILE A 398 35.92 -23.74 -16.14
CA ILE A 398 36.82 -23.88 -14.97
C ILE A 398 36.38 -22.93 -13.85
N GLU A 399 36.20 -21.65 -14.16
CA GLU A 399 35.75 -20.61 -13.23
C GLU A 399 34.38 -20.93 -12.62
N LYS A 400 33.42 -21.44 -13.42
CA LYS A 400 32.12 -21.92 -12.96
C LYS A 400 32.25 -23.03 -11.91
N VAL A 401 33.11 -24.02 -12.18
CA VAL A 401 33.34 -25.14 -11.26
C VAL A 401 34.05 -24.68 -9.99
N GLU A 402 35.03 -23.78 -10.08
CA GLU A 402 35.71 -23.20 -8.90
C GLU A 402 34.77 -22.39 -8.00
N ILE A 403 33.84 -21.63 -8.59
CA ILE A 403 32.81 -20.89 -7.83
C ILE A 403 31.82 -21.86 -7.18
N LEU A 404 31.27 -22.82 -7.93
CA LEU A 404 30.32 -23.81 -7.38
C LEU A 404 30.94 -24.62 -6.24
N ASN A 405 32.17 -25.10 -6.41
CA ASN A 405 32.91 -25.79 -5.35
C ASN A 405 33.21 -24.86 -4.17
N GLY A 406 33.55 -23.59 -4.42
CA GLY A 406 33.74 -22.59 -3.37
C GLY A 406 32.49 -22.29 -2.55
N ILE A 407 31.31 -22.25 -3.19
CA ILE A 407 30.02 -22.08 -2.52
C ILE A 407 29.66 -23.34 -1.73
N ALA A 408 29.92 -24.53 -2.26
CA ALA A 408 29.72 -25.80 -1.55
C ALA A 408 30.64 -25.91 -0.31
N ASP A 409 31.95 -25.66 -0.47
CA ASP A 409 32.92 -25.61 0.63
C ASP A 409 32.48 -24.63 1.73
N PHE A 410 32.07 -23.42 1.34
CA PHE A 410 31.58 -22.40 2.27
C PHE A 410 30.31 -22.85 2.99
N LYS A 411 29.32 -23.38 2.26
CA LYS A 411 28.07 -23.91 2.83
C LYS A 411 28.34 -25.02 3.84
N ASP A 412 29.29 -25.90 3.56
CA ASP A 412 29.63 -27.02 4.44
C ASP A 412 30.43 -26.59 5.67
N GLU A 413 31.41 -25.70 5.54
CA GLU A 413 32.11 -25.14 6.71
C GLU A 413 31.17 -24.33 7.60
N PHE A 414 30.31 -23.49 7.01
CA PHE A 414 29.32 -22.69 7.74
C PHE A 414 28.28 -23.57 8.44
N ARG A 415 27.88 -24.69 7.81
CA ARG A 415 27.01 -25.71 8.41
C ARG A 415 27.70 -26.40 9.59
N SER A 416 28.91 -26.92 9.41
CA SER A 416 29.67 -27.57 10.48
C SER A 416 30.00 -26.62 11.64
N PHE A 417 30.22 -25.33 11.36
CA PHE A 417 30.32 -24.30 12.39
C PHE A 417 29.02 -24.21 13.19
N LEU A 418 27.87 -23.97 12.54
CA LEU A 418 26.58 -23.85 13.24
C LEU A 418 26.14 -25.13 13.98
N GLU A 419 26.51 -26.31 13.50
CA GLU A 419 26.24 -27.61 14.16
C GLU A 419 27.11 -27.84 15.39
N SER A 420 28.34 -27.29 15.41
CA SER A 420 29.28 -27.42 16.54
C SER A 420 29.28 -26.23 17.49
N PHE A 421 28.60 -25.13 17.14
CA PHE A 421 28.57 -23.92 17.93
C PHE A 421 27.62 -24.02 19.15
N ASP A 422 28.11 -23.53 20.28
CA ASP A 422 27.37 -23.50 21.54
C ASP A 422 26.31 -22.40 21.51
N LYS A 423 25.03 -22.80 21.42
CA LYS A 423 23.87 -21.89 21.37
C LYS A 423 23.77 -20.91 22.54
N SER A 424 24.45 -21.16 23.66
CA SER A 424 24.45 -20.25 24.81
C SER A 424 25.41 -19.07 24.68
N LYS A 425 26.21 -19.02 23.59
CA LYS A 425 27.21 -17.99 23.32
C LYS A 425 26.81 -17.11 22.15
N THR A 426 27.24 -15.86 22.19
CA THR A 426 27.13 -14.92 21.06
C THR A 426 28.23 -15.22 20.04
N ILE A 427 27.90 -15.25 18.74
CA ILE A 427 28.90 -15.36 17.66
C ILE A 427 29.73 -14.08 17.61
N THR A 428 31.05 -14.21 17.58
CA THR A 428 32.00 -13.09 17.51
C THR A 428 32.66 -12.97 16.14
N SER A 429 33.28 -11.82 15.85
CA SER A 429 34.12 -11.64 14.66
C SER A 429 35.28 -12.66 14.59
N SER A 430 35.80 -13.12 15.74
CA SER A 430 36.86 -14.14 15.77
C SER A 430 36.36 -15.50 15.28
N ASP A 431 35.10 -15.85 15.55
CA ASP A 431 34.50 -17.10 15.09
C ASP A 431 34.30 -17.09 13.57
N VAL A 432 33.83 -15.95 13.03
CA VAL A 432 33.71 -15.74 11.57
C VAL A 432 35.08 -15.82 10.88
N HIS A 433 36.13 -15.23 11.48
CA HIS A 433 37.49 -15.35 10.96
C HIS A 433 37.98 -16.80 10.96
N GLN A 434 37.61 -17.60 11.96
CA GLN A 434 38.01 -19.01 12.05
C GLN A 434 37.41 -19.85 10.91
N ILE A 435 36.16 -19.57 10.49
CA ILE A 435 35.51 -20.20 9.33
C ILE A 435 36.33 -19.94 8.05
N PHE A 436 36.68 -18.68 7.79
CA PHE A 436 37.48 -18.32 6.60
C PHE A 436 38.90 -18.89 6.65
N GLU A 437 39.53 -18.98 7.82
CA GLU A 437 40.80 -19.70 7.97
C GLU A 437 40.67 -21.18 7.63
N ASN A 438 39.60 -21.85 8.05
CA ASN A 438 39.40 -23.27 7.79
C ASN A 438 39.17 -23.55 6.29
N LEU A 439 38.40 -22.69 5.62
CA LEU A 439 38.25 -22.71 4.16
C LEU A 439 39.59 -22.49 3.44
N ALA A 440 40.41 -21.55 3.90
CA ALA A 440 41.76 -21.34 3.37
C ALA A 440 42.67 -22.56 3.60
N LYS A 441 42.57 -23.23 4.76
CA LYS A 441 43.29 -24.47 5.08
C LYS A 441 42.80 -25.65 4.22
N LYS A 442 41.50 -25.76 3.93
CA LYS A 442 40.91 -26.77 3.01
C LYS A 442 41.42 -26.58 1.58
N ARG A 443 41.33 -25.37 1.02
CA ARG A 443 41.82 -25.06 -0.34
C ARG A 443 43.32 -25.38 -0.53
N ARG A 444 44.16 -25.05 0.46
CA ARG A 444 45.61 -25.39 0.45
C ARG A 444 45.95 -26.88 0.58
N ARG A 445 44.97 -27.76 0.83
CA ARG A 445 45.15 -29.23 0.87
C ARG A 445 44.67 -29.94 -0.39
N MET A 446 44.01 -29.22 -1.30
CA MET A 446 43.52 -29.74 -2.59
C MET A 446 44.33 -29.22 -3.79
N GLN A 447 45.38 -28.42 -3.52
CA GLN A 447 46.47 -28.06 -4.43
C GLN A 447 47.70 -28.89 -4.06
#